data_AF-A0A355FTG0-F1
#
_entry.id   AF-A0A355FTG0-F1
#
_cell.length_a   1.000
_cell.length_b   1.000
_cell.length_c   1.000
_cell.angle_alpha   90.00
_cell.angle_beta   90.00
_cell.angle_gamma   90.00
#
_symmetry.space_group_name_H-M   'P 1'
#
loop_
_entity.id
_entity.type
_entity.pdbx_description
1 polymer ?
#
loop_
_entity_poly.entity_id
_entity_poly.type
_entity_poly.pdbx_seq_one_letter_code
_entity_poly.pdbx_strand_id
1 'polypeptide(L)'
;MILVCFTLHCCGLWSQQLEGSMAVKGGFFSNGTKVVMNGRVYRPSGAAQLCDQCSDARDHFRRAKRLRIGSLILSSLGISESLVSALNIEDDRAFGIAHGAVGGAMLTWAAERGLKVQHEVKSGVDAYNRCQFLDPYLR
;
A
#
# COMPACT_ATOMS: atom_id res chain seq x y z
N MET A 1 -37.33 -39.72 -14.36
CA MET A 1 -36.81 -38.40 -14.75
C MET A 1 -36.73 -37.53 -13.51
N ILE A 2 -35.57 -37.50 -12.85
CA ILE A 2 -35.28 -36.63 -11.71
C ILE A 2 -34.16 -35.69 -12.18
N LEU A 3 -34.53 -34.45 -12.46
CA LEU A 3 -33.60 -33.40 -12.88
C LEU A 3 -32.97 -32.84 -11.59
N VAL A 4 -31.75 -33.29 -11.28
CA VAL A 4 -31.03 -32.86 -10.08
C VAL A 4 -30.43 -31.48 -10.33
N CYS A 5 -30.92 -30.51 -9.56
CA CYS A 5 -30.29 -29.22 -9.32
C CYS A 5 -28.82 -29.40 -8.91
N PHE A 6 -27.89 -29.09 -9.80
CA PHE A 6 -26.54 -28.68 -9.40
C PHE A 6 -26.28 -27.29 -9.94
N THR A 7 -26.80 -26.32 -9.19
CA THR A 7 -26.25 -24.97 -9.11
C THR A 7 -24.78 -25.11 -8.73
N LEU A 8 -23.91 -25.10 -9.76
CA LEU A 8 -22.48 -24.99 -9.58
C LEU A 8 -22.23 -23.75 -8.73
N HIS A 9 -21.88 -24.02 -7.49
CA HIS A 9 -21.24 -23.10 -6.58
C HIS A 9 -20.10 -22.43 -7.33
N CYS A 10 -20.29 -21.16 -7.67
CA CYS A 10 -19.20 -20.23 -7.90
C CYS A 10 -18.29 -20.34 -6.67
N CYS A 11 -17.22 -21.13 -6.81
CA CYS A 11 -16.15 -21.25 -5.85
C CYS A 11 -15.68 -19.84 -5.53
N GLY A 12 -16.14 -19.31 -4.40
CA GLY A 12 -15.45 -18.23 -3.73
C GLY A 12 -14.05 -18.76 -3.46
N LEU A 13 -13.07 -18.28 -4.23
CA LEU A 13 -11.66 -18.30 -3.88
C LEU A 13 -11.51 -17.50 -2.58
N TRP A 14 -11.96 -18.07 -1.46
CA TRP A 14 -11.49 -17.68 -0.15
C TRP A 14 -10.10 -18.25 -0.06
N SER A 15 -9.11 -17.37 -0.31
CA SER A 15 -7.70 -17.66 -0.05
C SER A 15 -7.59 -18.28 1.34
N GLN A 16 -7.28 -19.57 1.40
CA GLN A 16 -6.98 -20.29 2.64
C GLN A 16 -5.69 -19.69 3.19
N GLN A 17 -5.81 -18.58 3.92
CA GLN A 17 -4.69 -17.94 4.56
C GLN A 17 -4.32 -18.82 5.75
N LEU A 18 -3.14 -19.45 5.67
CA LEU A 18 -2.58 -20.28 6.75
C LEU A 18 -2.61 -19.49 8.05
N GLU A 19 -3.01 -20.14 9.13
CA GLU A 19 -3.06 -19.51 10.45
C GLU A 19 -1.67 -18.98 10.81
N GLY A 20 -1.59 -17.71 11.23
CA GLY A 20 -0.32 -17.05 11.51
C GLY A 20 0.43 -16.50 10.29
N SER A 21 -0.05 -16.71 9.06
CA SER A 21 0.54 -16.09 7.86
C SER A 21 0.01 -14.68 7.60
N MET A 22 0.85 -13.82 7.03
CA MET A 22 0.44 -12.52 6.52
C MET A 22 0.17 -12.59 5.01
N ALA A 23 -0.80 -11.82 4.54
CA ALA A 23 -1.08 -11.64 3.12
C ALA A 23 -1.33 -10.16 2.80
N VAL A 24 -0.93 -9.73 1.61
CA VAL A 24 -1.35 -8.40 1.12
C VAL A 24 -2.85 -8.44 0.86
N LYS A 25 -3.60 -7.44 1.32
CA LYS A 25 -5.04 -7.34 1.04
C LYS A 25 -5.23 -7.24 -0.48
N GLY A 26 -5.75 -8.29 -1.11
CA GLY A 26 -6.17 -8.31 -2.51
C GLY A 26 -7.61 -7.83 -2.70
N GLY A 27 -7.93 -7.30 -3.87
CA GLY A 27 -9.30 -6.92 -4.27
C GLY A 27 -9.35 -5.67 -5.15
N PHE A 28 -10.45 -5.51 -5.90
CA PHE A 28 -10.65 -4.42 -6.88
C PHE A 28 -10.55 -3.00 -6.26
N PHE A 29 -10.76 -2.88 -4.95
CA PHE A 29 -10.61 -1.63 -4.18
C PHE A 29 -9.44 -1.65 -3.19
N SER A 30 -8.49 -2.59 -3.32
CA SER A 30 -7.35 -2.70 -2.42
C SER A 30 -6.06 -2.30 -3.11
N ASN A 31 -5.46 -1.20 -2.63
CA ASN A 31 -4.26 -0.62 -3.23
C ASN A 31 -2.98 -1.41 -2.87
N GLY A 32 -3.04 -2.69 -2.49
CA GLY A 32 -1.86 -3.49 -2.13
C GLY A 32 -1.04 -2.98 -0.94
N THR A 33 -1.60 -2.08 -0.13
CA THR A 33 -0.87 -1.33 0.90
C THR A 33 -1.36 -1.59 2.33
N LYS A 34 -2.26 -2.56 2.47
CA LYS A 34 -2.76 -3.08 3.74
C LYS A 34 -2.46 -4.56 3.79
N VAL A 35 -2.26 -5.07 4.99
CA VAL A 35 -1.92 -6.46 5.24
C VAL A 35 -3.09 -7.11 5.96
N VAL A 36 -3.38 -8.37 5.66
CA VAL A 36 -4.34 -9.20 6.37
C VAL A 36 -3.56 -10.22 7.17
N MET A 37 -3.92 -10.39 8.44
CA MET A 37 -3.38 -11.43 9.32
C MET A 37 -4.53 -11.92 10.21
N ASN A 38 -4.76 -13.23 10.25
CA ASN A 38 -5.83 -13.86 11.05
C ASN A 38 -7.20 -13.17 10.85
N GLY A 39 -7.56 -12.87 9.60
CA GLY A 39 -8.81 -12.19 9.23
C GLY A 39 -8.88 -10.69 9.57
N ARG A 40 -7.87 -10.12 10.23
CA ARG A 40 -7.82 -8.68 10.57
C ARG A 40 -6.96 -7.90 9.59
N VAL A 41 -7.41 -6.70 9.24
CA VAL A 41 -6.72 -5.80 8.30
C VAL A 41 -5.88 -4.79 9.05
N TYR A 42 -4.57 -4.76 8.78
CA TYR A 42 -3.61 -3.86 9.38
C TYR A 42 -3.04 -2.88 8.35
N ARG A 43 -2.81 -1.63 8.80
CA ARG A 43 -1.95 -0.68 8.08
C ARG A 43 -0.48 -1.08 8.30
N PRO A 44 0.48 -0.64 7.45
CA PRO A 44 1.89 -0.98 7.60
C PRO A 44 2.45 -0.63 8.99
N SER A 45 1.98 0.46 9.61
CA SER A 45 2.38 0.82 10.98
C SER A 45 1.93 -0.22 12.02
N GLY A 46 0.72 -0.77 11.88
CA GLY A 46 0.21 -1.82 12.75
C GLY A 46 0.87 -3.16 12.45
N ALA A 47 1.11 -3.49 11.19
CA ALA A 47 1.85 -4.69 10.80
C ALA A 47 3.28 -4.69 11.38
N ALA A 48 3.96 -3.55 11.39
CA ALA A 48 5.28 -3.42 12.00
C ALA A 48 5.30 -3.69 13.51
N GLN A 49 4.21 -3.40 14.23
CA GLN A 49 4.09 -3.68 15.67
C GLN A 49 3.86 -5.16 15.96
N LEU A 50 3.40 -5.93 14.98
CA LEU A 50 3.20 -7.37 15.11
C LEU A 50 4.49 -8.16 14.83
N CYS A 51 5.54 -7.48 14.33
CA CYS A 51 6.79 -8.09 13.88
C CYS A 51 7.92 -7.91 14.91
N ASP A 52 7.71 -8.30 16.17
CA ASP A 52 8.74 -8.16 17.20
C ASP A 52 9.89 -9.16 17.03
N GLN A 53 9.57 -10.38 16.60
CA GLN A 53 10.55 -11.46 16.39
C GLN A 53 11.19 -11.45 14.99
N CYS A 54 10.61 -10.70 14.03
CA CYS A 54 11.06 -10.65 12.65
C CYS A 54 11.48 -9.22 12.25
N SER A 55 12.74 -8.86 12.53
CA SER A 55 13.27 -7.50 12.30
C SER A 55 13.18 -7.04 10.85
N ASP A 56 13.44 -7.94 9.91
CA ASP A 56 13.46 -7.62 8.47
C ASP A 56 12.07 -7.20 7.97
N ALA A 57 11.04 -7.96 8.36
CA ALA A 57 9.65 -7.64 8.06
C ALA A 57 9.25 -6.28 8.66
N ARG A 58 9.63 -6.06 9.92
CA ARG A 58 9.38 -4.80 10.63
C ARG A 58 9.98 -3.60 9.89
N ASP A 59 11.20 -3.73 9.38
CA ASP A 59 11.89 -2.65 8.69
C ASP A 59 11.28 -2.32 7.33
N HIS A 60 10.85 -3.32 6.57
CA HIS A 60 10.06 -3.11 5.35
C HIS A 60 8.74 -2.37 5.64
N PHE A 61 7.99 -2.77 6.66
CA PHE A 61 6.76 -2.06 7.02
C PHE A 61 7.00 -0.63 7.54
N ARG A 62 8.12 -0.39 8.25
CA ARG A 62 8.54 0.96 8.64
C ARG A 62 8.97 1.82 7.45
N ARG A 63 9.65 1.24 6.45
CA ARG A 63 9.95 1.93 5.18
C ARG A 63 8.67 2.30 4.44
N ALA A 64 7.71 1.38 4.32
CA ALA A 64 6.40 1.66 3.75
C ALA A 64 5.65 2.80 4.49
N LYS A 65 5.72 2.83 5.84
CA LYS A 65 5.18 3.93 6.66
C LYS A 65 5.85 5.27 6.32
N ARG A 66 7.18 5.31 6.28
CA ARG A 66 7.94 6.54 5.97
C ARG A 66 7.61 7.08 4.58
N LEU A 67 7.50 6.19 3.59
CA LEU A 67 7.14 6.57 2.22
C LEU A 67 5.76 7.26 2.16
N ARG A 68 4.78 6.76 2.92
CA ARG A 68 3.44 7.35 3.03
C ARG A 68 3.42 8.69 3.76
N ILE A 69 4.14 8.81 4.88
CA ILE A 69 4.18 10.07 5.64
C ILE A 69 4.87 11.16 4.83
N GLY A 70 5.99 10.84 4.17
CA GLY A 70 6.67 11.79 3.29
C GLY A 70 5.77 12.31 2.16
N SER A 71 4.84 11.47 1.67
CA SER A 71 3.84 11.89 0.67
C SER A 71 2.89 12.94 1.22
N LEU A 72 2.40 12.78 2.46
CA LEU A 72 1.50 13.75 3.07
C LEU A 72 2.17 15.11 3.26
N ILE A 73 3.44 15.12 3.71
CA ILE A 73 4.19 16.36 3.95
C ILE A 73 4.45 17.10 2.64
N LEU A 74 4.90 16.41 1.59
CA LEU A 74 5.18 17.02 0.29
C LEU A 74 3.91 17.54 -0.39
N SER A 75 2.80 16.82 -0.27
CA SER A 75 1.50 17.29 -0.78
C SER A 75 1.06 18.58 -0.08
N SER A 76 1.26 18.71 1.23
CA SER A 76 0.92 19.92 1.97
C SER A 76 1.77 21.13 1.57
N LEU A 77 3.08 20.94 1.39
CA LEU A 77 3.99 22.01 0.96
C LEU A 77 3.67 22.50 -0.47
N GLY A 78 3.37 21.56 -1.37
CA GLY A 78 2.98 21.87 -2.74
C GLY A 78 1.69 22.70 -2.86
N ILE A 79 0.70 22.45 -2.00
CA ILE A 79 -0.54 23.23 -1.95
C ILE A 79 -0.28 24.67 -1.46
N SER A 80 0.60 24.86 -0.47
CA SER A 80 0.93 26.22 -0.01
C SER A 80 1.71 27.04 -1.04
N GLU A 81 2.68 26.45 -1.73
CA GLU A 81 3.47 27.17 -2.75
C GLU A 81 2.65 27.53 -3.99
N SER A 82 1.74 26.65 -4.39
CA SER A 82 0.84 26.91 -5.52
C SER A 82 -0.15 28.05 -5.23
N LEU A 83 -0.68 28.14 -4.01
CA LEU A 83 -1.53 29.27 -3.60
C LEU A 83 -0.77 30.60 -3.60
N VAL A 84 0.48 30.61 -3.14
CA VAL A 84 1.30 31.84 -3.12
C VAL A 84 1.70 32.27 -4.55
N SER A 85 2.03 31.32 -5.43
CA SER A 85 2.33 31.65 -6.85
C SER A 85 1.11 32.14 -7.61
N ALA A 86 -0.09 31.63 -7.29
CA ALA A 86 -1.34 32.08 -7.91
C ALA A 86 -1.66 33.56 -7.67
N LEU A 87 -1.23 34.10 -6.53
CA LEU A 87 -1.47 35.49 -6.16
C LEU A 87 -0.52 36.47 -6.86
N ASN A 88 0.54 35.99 -7.51
CA ASN A 88 1.60 36.81 -8.12
C ASN A 88 1.64 36.75 -9.66
N ILE A 89 0.75 36.00 -10.32
CA ILE A 89 0.72 35.88 -11.78
C ILE A 89 -0.52 36.61 -12.31
N GLU A 90 -0.29 37.65 -13.12
CA GLU A 90 -1.34 38.46 -13.76
C GLU A 90 -1.85 37.85 -15.08
N ASP A 91 -1.17 36.84 -15.64
CA ASP A 91 -1.54 36.14 -16.87
C ASP A 91 -2.16 34.76 -16.59
N ASP A 92 -3.48 34.67 -16.77
CA ASP A 92 -4.28 33.46 -16.57
C ASP A 92 -3.79 32.25 -17.38
N ARG A 93 -3.22 32.49 -18.57
CA ARG A 93 -2.75 31.41 -19.47
C ARG A 93 -1.43 30.83 -18.99
N ALA A 94 -0.50 31.68 -18.58
CA ALA A 94 0.78 31.25 -17.99
C ALA A 94 0.53 30.51 -16.67
N PHE A 95 -0.40 31.01 -15.86
CA PHE A 95 -0.85 30.39 -14.63
C PHE A 95 -1.42 28.97 -14.86
N GLY A 96 -2.31 28.81 -15.84
CA GLY A 96 -2.91 27.53 -16.19
C GLY A 96 -1.90 26.47 -16.67
N ILE A 97 -0.91 26.87 -17.48
CA ILE A 97 0.15 25.96 -17.95
C ILE A 97 1.04 25.52 -16.80
N ALA A 98 1.45 26.45 -15.93
CA ALA A 98 2.27 26.15 -14.76
C ALA A 98 1.55 25.18 -13.81
N HIS A 99 0.28 25.44 -13.51
CA HIS A 99 -0.53 24.54 -12.67
C HIS A 99 -0.73 23.16 -13.30
N GLY A 100 -0.95 23.09 -14.62
CA GLY A 100 -1.07 21.82 -15.33
C GLY A 100 0.22 20.99 -15.26
N ALA A 101 1.37 21.62 -15.46
CA ALA A 101 2.68 20.96 -15.39
C ALA A 101 3.02 20.48 -13.97
N VAL A 102 2.81 21.33 -12.96
CA VAL A 102 3.04 20.98 -11.54
C VAL A 102 2.07 19.88 -11.10
N GLY A 103 0.78 20.02 -11.43
CA GLY A 103 -0.23 19.01 -11.14
C GLY A 103 0.11 17.66 -11.79
N GLY A 104 0.49 17.66 -13.07
CA GLY A 104 0.92 16.46 -13.79
C GLY A 104 2.15 15.80 -13.14
N ALA A 105 3.18 16.58 -12.79
CA ALA A 105 4.37 16.09 -12.13
C ALA A 105 4.05 15.46 -10.76
N MET A 106 3.18 16.08 -9.97
CA MET A 106 2.73 15.55 -8.69
C MET A 106 1.97 14.23 -8.82
N LEU A 107 1.11 14.09 -9.84
CA LEU A 107 0.38 12.85 -10.10
C LEU A 107 1.32 11.70 -10.46
N THR A 108 2.28 11.93 -11.37
CA THR A 108 3.29 10.92 -11.73
C THR A 108 4.13 10.52 -10.52
N TRP A 109 4.60 11.50 -9.74
CA TRP A 109 5.36 11.23 -8.53
C TRP A 109 4.56 10.44 -7.49
N ALA A 110 3.27 10.79 -7.29
CA ALA A 110 2.39 10.06 -6.37
C ALA A 110 2.17 8.61 -6.82
N ALA A 111 2.06 8.36 -8.13
CA ALA A 111 1.93 7.02 -8.69
C ALA A 111 3.19 6.16 -8.43
N GLU A 112 4.39 6.69 -8.70
CA GLU A 112 5.65 6.00 -8.43
C GLU A 112 5.81 5.64 -6.95
N ARG A 113 5.47 6.57 -6.06
CA ARG A 113 5.53 6.36 -4.61
C ARG A 113 4.52 5.31 -4.17
N GLY A 114 3.33 5.28 -4.78
CA GLY A 114 2.32 4.25 -4.55
C GLY A 114 2.87 2.85 -4.82
N LEU A 115 3.55 2.66 -5.96
CA LEU A 115 4.20 1.41 -6.32
C LEU A 115 5.31 1.01 -5.33
N LYS A 116 6.14 1.97 -4.90
CA LYS A 116 7.18 1.72 -3.88
C LYS A 116 6.59 1.27 -2.55
N VAL A 117 5.47 1.87 -2.11
CA VAL A 117 4.80 1.44 -0.87
C VAL A 117 4.25 0.02 -1.02
N GLN A 118 3.64 -0.32 -2.16
CA GLN A 118 3.14 -1.67 -2.42
C GLN A 118 4.27 -2.70 -2.41
N HIS A 119 5.40 -2.35 -3.05
CA HIS A 119 6.59 -3.19 -3.07
C HIS A 119 7.10 -3.47 -1.65
N GLU A 120 7.32 -2.43 -0.84
CA GLU A 120 7.78 -2.61 0.55
C GLU A 120 6.79 -3.40 1.41
N VAL A 121 5.48 -3.22 1.21
CA VAL A 121 4.46 -4.01 1.92
C VAL A 121 4.53 -5.48 1.52
N LYS A 122 4.69 -5.78 0.22
CA LYS A 122 4.84 -7.15 -0.27
C LYS A 122 6.12 -7.79 0.27
N SER A 123 7.26 -7.10 0.19
CA SER A 123 8.53 -7.57 0.74
C SER A 123 8.45 -7.82 2.26
N GLY A 124 7.75 -6.97 3.00
CA GLY A 124 7.50 -7.16 4.43
C GLY A 124 6.67 -8.40 4.75
N VAL A 125 5.61 -8.65 3.97
CA VAL A 125 4.81 -9.88 4.07
C VAL A 125 5.63 -11.12 3.76
N ASP A 126 6.41 -11.09 2.68
CA ASP A 126 7.26 -12.21 2.29
C ASP A 126 8.34 -12.48 3.36
N ALA A 127 8.96 -11.43 3.91
CA ALA A 127 9.95 -11.55 4.99
C ALA A 127 9.34 -12.11 6.28
N TYR A 128 8.12 -11.68 6.63
CA TYR A 128 7.40 -12.19 7.80
C TYR A 128 7.10 -13.68 7.65
N ASN A 129 6.54 -14.08 6.50
CA ASN A 129 6.23 -15.48 6.24
C ASN A 129 7.50 -16.36 6.21
N ARG A 130 8.62 -15.86 5.66
CA ARG A 130 9.90 -16.58 5.73
C ARG A 130 10.38 -16.75 7.17
N CYS A 131 10.35 -15.69 7.98
CA CYS A 131 10.72 -15.75 9.39
C CYS A 131 9.82 -16.73 10.17
N GLN A 132 8.51 -16.71 9.94
CA GLN A 132 7.56 -17.55 10.65
C GLN A 132 7.65 -19.04 10.28
N PHE A 133 7.93 -19.36 9.00
CA PHE A 133 7.80 -20.72 8.48
C PHE A 133 9.12 -21.36 8.01
N LEU A 134 10.16 -20.59 7.69
CA LEU A 134 11.48 -21.13 7.29
C LEU A 134 12.56 -21.00 8.38
N ASP A 135 12.51 -19.97 9.22
CA ASP A 135 13.49 -19.81 10.31
C ASP A 135 13.48 -20.92 11.39
N PRO A 136 12.36 -21.63 11.67
CA PRO A 136 12.37 -22.77 12.59
C PRO A 136 13.25 -23.96 12.16
N TYR A 137 13.67 -24.03 10.90
CA TYR A 137 14.44 -25.15 10.33
C TYR A 137 15.93 -24.84 10.09
N LEU A 138 16.39 -23.62 10.43
CA LEU A 138 17.77 -23.16 10.22
C LEU A 138 18.54 -22.92 11.53
N ARG A 139 18.01 -23.40 12.67
CA ARG A 139 18.67 -23.39 13.98
C ARG A 139 19.07 -24.79 14.43
#